data_AF-A0AAD4CK82-F1
#
_entry.id   AF-A0AAD4CK82-F1
#
_cell.length_a   1.000
_cell.length_b   1.000
_cell.length_c   1.000
_cell.angle_alpha   90.00
_cell.angle_beta   90.00
_cell.angle_gamma   90.00
#
_symmetry.space_group_name_H-M   'P 1'
#
loop_
_entity.id
_entity.type
_entity.pdbx_description
1 polymer ?
#
loop_
_entity_poly.entity_id
_entity_poly.type
_entity_poly.pdbx_seq_one_letter_code
_entity_poly.pdbx_strand_id
1 'polypeptide(L)'
;MATTEKDQRQKPSSLRSILAGSSAGAVEIAITYPAEFAKTRSQLNRKLPDGKKLPWPPFGSQWYAGCTTLIIGNSLKAGIRFVAFDRFKSLLQDENGKISGPRTVLAGFGAGFTESLLAVTPFESIKTQLIDDRKSAKPRMRGFLHGSKIIFQERGVRGFFQGFVPTTARQAANSAVRFSSYTTLRQIAQGYVAPGEKLGTASTFAIGGVAGLITVYVTQPLDTVKTR
;
A
#
# COMPACT_ATOMS: atom_id res chain seq x y z
N MET A 1 -24.77 -2.66 -45.53
CA MET A 1 -24.10 -3.77 -44.83
C MET A 1 -22.77 -3.22 -44.33
N ALA A 2 -22.77 -2.59 -43.15
CA ALA A 2 -21.61 -1.86 -42.63
C ALA A 2 -20.90 -2.70 -41.55
N THR A 3 -19.67 -3.11 -41.86
CA THR A 3 -18.77 -3.87 -41.00
C THR A 3 -18.36 -3.04 -39.78
N THR A 4 -18.75 -3.50 -38.59
CA THR A 4 -18.32 -2.93 -37.31
C THR A 4 -16.90 -3.41 -37.00
N GLU A 5 -15.92 -2.56 -37.28
CA GLU A 5 -14.51 -2.77 -36.91
C GLU A 5 -14.39 -2.71 -35.37
N LYS A 6 -14.30 -3.87 -34.73
CA LYS A 6 -14.01 -3.98 -33.29
C LYS A 6 -12.54 -3.58 -33.07
N ASP A 7 -12.32 -2.35 -32.63
CA ASP A 7 -11.06 -1.86 -32.08
C ASP A 7 -10.60 -2.77 -30.91
N GLN A 8 -9.78 -3.78 -31.24
CA GLN A 8 -9.13 -4.65 -30.28
C GLN A 8 -7.99 -3.86 -29.62
N ARG A 9 -8.31 -3.07 -28.59
CA ARG A 9 -7.30 -2.50 -27.70
C ARG A 9 -6.46 -3.63 -27.09
N GLN A 10 -5.28 -3.84 -27.67
CA GLN A 10 -4.26 -4.77 -27.16
C GLN A 10 -4.03 -4.45 -25.68
N LYS A 11 -4.32 -5.42 -24.80
CA LYS A 11 -4.03 -5.30 -23.37
C LYS A 11 -2.53 -4.99 -23.23
N PRO A 12 -2.12 -3.95 -22.49
CA PRO A 12 -0.70 -3.73 -22.24
C PRO A 12 -0.15 -4.99 -21.57
N SER A 13 0.96 -5.51 -22.11
CA SER A 13 1.70 -6.62 -21.49
C SER A 13 1.84 -6.35 -19.99
N SER A 14 1.61 -7.36 -19.14
CA SER A 14 1.70 -7.26 -17.68
C SER A 14 2.96 -6.53 -17.21
N LEU A 15 4.08 -6.76 -17.92
CA LEU A 15 5.36 -6.07 -17.73
C LEU A 15 5.26 -4.54 -17.88
N ARG A 16 4.56 -4.05 -18.91
CA ARG A 16 4.37 -2.60 -19.12
C ARG A 16 3.54 -1.98 -18.01
N SER A 17 2.51 -2.68 -17.53
CA SER A 17 1.68 -2.21 -16.41
C SER A 17 2.46 -2.19 -15.10
N ILE A 18 3.32 -3.19 -14.86
CA ILE A 18 4.21 -3.24 -13.68
C ILE A 18 5.23 -2.11 -13.73
N LEU A 19 5.87 -1.88 -14.87
CA LEU A 19 6.86 -0.80 -15.03
C LEU A 19 6.21 0.57 -14.86
N ALA A 20 5.04 0.80 -15.47
CA ALA A 20 4.30 2.05 -15.32
C ALA A 20 3.81 2.26 -13.88
N GLY A 21 3.33 1.21 -13.21
CA GLY A 21 2.91 1.28 -11.80
C GLY A 21 4.09 1.53 -10.86
N SER A 22 5.23 0.89 -11.11
CA SER A 22 6.44 1.06 -10.30
C SER A 22 7.06 2.45 -10.48
N SER A 23 7.10 2.97 -11.72
CA SER A 23 7.61 4.32 -11.98
C SER A 23 6.68 5.39 -11.40
N ALA A 24 5.37 5.24 -11.56
CA ALA A 24 4.40 6.14 -10.93
C ALA A 24 4.53 6.13 -9.41
N GLY A 25 4.66 4.94 -8.79
CA GLY A 25 4.87 4.81 -7.35
C GLY A 25 6.21 5.37 -6.87
N ALA A 26 7.27 5.27 -7.67
CA ALA A 26 8.56 5.87 -7.35
C ALA A 26 8.49 7.41 -7.36
N VAL A 27 7.79 8.00 -8.34
CA VAL A 27 7.57 9.45 -8.42
C VAL A 27 6.68 9.92 -7.27
N GLU A 28 5.59 9.21 -6.97
CA GLU A 28 4.74 9.47 -5.81
C GLU A 28 5.57 9.54 -4.54
N ILE A 29 6.37 8.50 -4.26
CA ILE A 29 7.22 8.43 -3.06
C ILE A 29 8.21 9.58 -3.06
N ALA A 30 8.88 9.88 -4.17
CA ALA A 30 9.83 10.98 -4.23
C ALA A 30 9.18 12.32 -3.87
N ILE A 31 7.95 12.58 -4.32
CA ILE A 31 7.22 13.81 -4.00
C ILE A 31 6.78 13.83 -2.53
N THR A 32 6.33 12.70 -1.97
CA THR A 32 5.77 12.65 -0.61
C THR A 32 6.82 12.45 0.48
N TYR A 33 8.02 11.97 0.14
CA TYR A 33 9.05 11.59 1.11
C TYR A 33 9.48 12.70 2.07
N PRO A 34 9.64 13.97 1.65
CA PRO A 34 9.98 15.05 2.59
C PRO A 34 8.96 15.21 3.72
N ALA A 35 7.67 14.98 3.45
CA ALA A 35 6.63 15.03 4.46
C ALA A 35 6.71 13.84 5.43
N GLU A 36 7.02 12.63 4.91
CA GLU A 36 7.24 11.45 5.75
C GLU A 36 8.48 11.59 6.64
N PHE A 37 9.56 12.18 6.12
CA PHE A 37 10.76 12.48 6.88
C PHE A 37 10.45 13.46 8.03
N ALA A 38 9.73 14.55 7.74
CA ALA A 38 9.32 15.52 8.75
C ALA A 38 8.44 14.87 9.83
N LYS A 39 7.45 14.06 9.43
CA LYS A 39 6.59 13.32 10.37
C LYS A 39 7.42 12.39 11.27
N THR A 40 8.32 11.61 10.68
CA THR A 40 9.15 10.64 11.42
C THR A 40 10.10 11.35 12.39
N ARG A 41 10.75 12.43 11.96
CA ARG A 41 11.65 13.22 12.81
C ARG A 41 10.90 13.89 13.96
N SER A 42 9.71 14.44 13.69
CA SER A 42 8.84 15.02 14.71
C SER A 42 8.40 13.97 15.74
N GLN A 43 7.97 12.79 15.29
CA GLN A 43 7.60 11.67 16.18
C GLN A 43 8.78 11.16 17.02
N LEU A 44 9.99 11.15 16.46
CA LEU A 44 11.20 10.77 17.17
C LEU A 44 11.61 11.82 18.21
N ASN A 45 11.62 13.10 17.85
CA ASN A 45 11.92 14.21 18.76
C ASN A 45 10.92 14.31 19.92
N ARG A 46 9.68 13.86 19.75
CA ARG A 46 8.67 13.79 20.83
C ARG A 46 8.98 12.70 21.87
N LYS A 47 9.80 11.71 21.54
CA LYS A 47 10.22 10.62 22.43
C LYS A 47 11.59 10.84 23.07
N LEU A 48 12.37 11.81 22.56
CA LEU A 48 13.71 12.11 23.05
C LEU A 48 13.64 13.14 24.20
N PRO A 49 14.47 13.00 25.25
CA PRO A 49 14.67 14.04 26.26
C PRO A 49 15.10 15.36 25.60
N ASP A 50 14.75 16.50 26.20
CA ASP A 50 14.96 17.83 25.61
C ASP A 50 16.40 18.09 25.15
N GLY A 51 17.40 17.59 25.88
CA GLY A 51 18.83 17.72 25.53
C GLY A 51 19.33 16.76 24.44
N LYS A 52 18.51 15.82 23.94
CA LYS A 52 18.88 14.86 22.88
C LYS A 52 18.06 15.05 21.60
N LYS A 53 17.25 16.11 21.50
CA LYS A 53 16.45 16.40 20.31
C LYS A 53 17.36 16.65 19.10
N LEU A 54 17.00 16.06 17.97
CA LEU A 54 17.76 16.15 16.73
C LEU A 54 17.42 17.49 16.03
N PRO A 55 18.40 18.37 15.76
CA PRO A 55 18.17 19.65 15.09
C PRO A 55 17.68 19.44 13.65
N TRP A 56 16.93 20.38 13.08
CA TRP A 56 16.44 20.23 11.70
C TRP A 56 17.56 20.47 10.68
N PRO A 57 17.80 19.54 9.74
CA PRO A 57 18.78 19.74 8.70
C PRO A 57 18.25 20.74 7.65
N PRO A 58 19.15 21.46 6.95
CA PRO A 58 18.74 22.29 5.82
C PRO A 58 18.04 21.44 4.76
N PHE A 59 17.06 22.03 4.07
CA PHE A 59 16.31 21.34 3.04
C PHE A 59 17.25 20.94 1.90
N GLY A 60 17.30 19.65 1.55
CA GLY A 60 18.29 19.12 0.61
C GLY A 60 18.33 17.60 0.59
N SER A 61 19.48 17.03 0.18
CA SER A 61 19.65 15.58 0.01
C SER A 61 19.40 14.76 1.28
N GLN A 62 19.64 15.35 2.46
CA GLN A 62 19.40 14.69 3.75
C GLN A 62 17.92 14.39 4.02
N TRP A 63 17.00 15.16 3.43
CA TRP A 63 15.56 14.91 3.54
C TRP A 63 15.11 13.68 2.75
N TYR A 64 15.95 13.20 1.82
CA TYR A 64 15.72 12.00 1.01
C TYR A 64 16.50 10.76 1.51
N ALA A 65 17.15 10.87 2.67
CA ALA A 65 17.92 9.77 3.26
C ALA A 65 17.00 8.59 3.63
N GLY A 66 17.08 7.50 2.86
CA GLY A 66 16.23 6.31 3.01
C GLY A 66 15.07 6.21 2.01
N CYS A 67 14.91 7.19 1.12
CA CYS A 67 13.87 7.19 0.08
C CYS A 67 13.98 5.97 -0.85
N THR A 68 15.19 5.58 -1.24
CA THR A 68 15.45 4.42 -2.10
C THR A 68 14.95 3.11 -1.49
N THR A 69 15.13 2.92 -0.17
CA THR A 69 14.62 1.74 0.54
C THR A 69 13.09 1.68 0.48
N LEU A 70 12.43 2.82 0.58
CA LEU A 70 10.98 2.93 0.49
C LEU A 70 10.47 2.63 -0.92
N ILE A 71 11.15 3.17 -1.94
CA ILE A 71 10.84 2.91 -3.37
C ILE A 71 10.96 1.42 -3.68
N ILE A 72 12.06 0.79 -3.27
CA ILE A 72 12.31 -0.65 -3.50
C ILE A 72 11.23 -1.48 -2.81
N GLY A 73 10.92 -1.17 -1.53
CA GLY A 73 9.90 -1.87 -0.77
C GLY A 73 8.51 -1.77 -1.39
N ASN A 74 8.11 -0.58 -1.82
CA ASN A 74 6.81 -0.37 -2.44
C ASN A 74 6.72 -1.01 -3.84
N SER A 75 7.80 -0.98 -4.61
CA SER A 75 7.88 -1.63 -5.92
C SER A 75 7.75 -3.15 -5.79
N LEU A 76 8.43 -3.76 -4.81
CA LEU A 76 8.31 -5.20 -4.54
C LEU A 76 6.87 -5.58 -4.17
N LYS A 77 6.24 -4.79 -3.30
CA LYS A 77 4.84 -4.97 -2.89
C LYS A 77 3.89 -4.85 -4.08
N ALA A 78 4.06 -3.83 -4.92
CA ALA A 78 3.28 -3.66 -6.14
C ALA A 78 3.47 -4.83 -7.11
N GLY A 79 4.70 -5.31 -7.30
CA GLY A 79 5.00 -6.48 -8.14
C GLY A 79 4.25 -7.73 -7.71
N ILE A 80 4.27 -8.06 -6.41
CA ILE A 80 3.55 -9.23 -5.87
C ILE A 80 2.04 -9.09 -6.10
N ARG A 81 1.49 -7.89 -5.86
CA ARG A 81 0.07 -7.62 -6.10
C ARG A 81 -0.31 -7.79 -7.57
N PHE A 82 0.51 -7.27 -8.49
CA PHE A 82 0.24 -7.38 -9.92
C PHE A 82 0.30 -8.82 -10.42
N VAL A 83 1.32 -9.59 -10.01
CA VAL A 83 1.43 -11.01 -10.35
C VAL A 83 0.22 -11.78 -9.83
N ALA A 84 -0.18 -11.54 -8.58
CA ALA A 84 -1.36 -12.16 -8.00
C ALA A 84 -2.64 -11.75 -8.76
N PHE A 85 -2.80 -10.47 -9.08
CA PHE A 85 -3.94 -9.96 -9.84
C PHE A 85 -4.05 -10.58 -11.22
N ASP A 86 -2.95 -10.67 -11.96
CA ASP A 86 -2.94 -11.33 -13.27
C ASP A 86 -3.28 -12.81 -13.16
N ARG A 87 -2.80 -13.49 -12.12
CA ARG A 87 -3.16 -14.89 -11.87
C ARG A 87 -4.65 -15.05 -11.59
N PHE A 88 -5.22 -14.27 -10.67
CA PHE A 88 -6.66 -14.33 -10.37
C PHE A 88 -7.52 -13.92 -11.56
N LYS A 89 -7.08 -12.90 -12.30
CA LYS A 89 -7.76 -12.46 -13.53
C LYS A 89 -7.74 -13.56 -14.60
N SER A 90 -6.62 -14.27 -14.75
CA SER A 90 -6.52 -15.40 -15.69
C SER A 90 -7.42 -16.58 -15.31
N LEU A 91 -7.72 -16.74 -14.02
CA LEU A 91 -8.61 -17.78 -13.50
C LEU A 91 -10.10 -17.38 -13.63
N LEU A 92 -10.41 -16.07 -13.59
CA LEU A 92 -11.78 -15.55 -13.57
C LEU A 92 -12.26 -14.97 -14.91
N GLN A 93 -11.39 -14.93 -15.92
CA GLN A 93 -11.76 -14.51 -17.28
C GLN A 93 -12.63 -15.57 -17.95
N ASP A 94 -13.65 -15.13 -18.69
CA ASP A 94 -14.43 -16.02 -19.55
C ASP A 94 -13.60 -16.48 -20.77
N GLU A 95 -14.09 -17.48 -21.50
CA GLU A 95 -13.48 -18.01 -22.74
C GLU A 95 -13.16 -16.92 -23.78
N ASN A 96 -13.90 -15.80 -23.75
CA ASN A 96 -13.70 -14.63 -24.61
C ASN A 96 -12.60 -13.66 -24.11
N GLY A 97 -11.87 -14.00 -23.04
CA GLY A 97 -10.81 -13.17 -22.44
C GLY A 97 -11.31 -11.87 -21.81
N LYS A 98 -12.62 -11.72 -21.62
CA LYS A 98 -13.26 -10.59 -20.94
C LYS A 98 -13.52 -10.95 -19.48
N ILE A 99 -13.37 -9.96 -18.60
CA ILE A 99 -13.69 -10.07 -17.19
C ILE A 99 -14.74 -9.02 -16.86
N SER A 100 -15.82 -9.43 -16.18
CA SER A 100 -16.86 -8.51 -15.75
C SER A 100 -16.37 -7.62 -14.60
N GLY A 101 -17.04 -6.48 -14.37
CA GLY A 101 -16.73 -5.57 -13.26
C GLY A 101 -16.64 -6.29 -11.90
N PRO A 102 -17.65 -7.08 -11.50
CA PRO A 102 -17.62 -7.83 -10.24
C PRO A 102 -16.47 -8.84 -10.14
N ARG A 103 -16.16 -9.55 -11.23
CA ARG A 103 -15.04 -10.51 -11.24
C ARG A 103 -13.68 -9.83 -11.18
N THR A 104 -13.55 -8.63 -11.74
CA THR A 104 -12.35 -7.80 -11.61
C THR A 104 -12.13 -7.35 -10.17
N VAL A 105 -13.21 -7.00 -9.47
CA VAL A 105 -13.18 -6.67 -8.05
C VAL A 105 -12.77 -7.88 -7.23
N LEU A 106 -13.33 -9.07 -7.49
CA LEU A 106 -12.92 -10.32 -6.84
C LEU A 106 -11.45 -10.66 -7.08
N ALA A 107 -10.96 -10.52 -8.32
CA ALA A 107 -9.55 -10.70 -8.64
C ALA A 107 -8.66 -9.70 -7.88
N GLY A 108 -9.13 -8.45 -7.74
CA GLY A 108 -8.48 -7.41 -6.94
C GLY A 108 -8.39 -7.76 -5.46
N PHE A 109 -9.47 -8.29 -4.88
CA PHE A 109 -9.49 -8.76 -3.50
C PHE A 109 -8.57 -9.97 -3.28
N GLY A 110 -8.62 -10.97 -4.17
CA GLY A 110 -7.72 -12.12 -4.13
C GLY A 110 -6.25 -11.68 -4.19
N ALA A 111 -5.93 -10.77 -5.12
CA ALA A 111 -4.59 -10.22 -5.25
C ALA A 111 -4.12 -9.51 -3.97
N GLY A 112 -4.99 -8.69 -3.37
CA GLY A 112 -4.71 -8.00 -2.11
C GLY A 112 -4.53 -8.97 -0.93
N PHE A 113 -5.29 -10.06 -0.90
CA PHE A 113 -5.13 -11.11 0.12
C PHE A 113 -3.78 -11.82 -0.02
N THR A 114 -3.40 -12.23 -1.24
CA THR A 114 -2.11 -12.86 -1.50
C THR A 114 -0.94 -11.93 -1.20
N GLU A 115 -1.04 -10.66 -1.60
CA GLU A 115 -0.07 -9.62 -1.24
C GLU A 115 0.04 -9.46 0.29
N SER A 116 -1.08 -9.42 1.00
CA SER A 116 -1.10 -9.30 2.45
C SER A 116 -0.45 -10.52 3.12
N LEU A 117 -0.75 -11.72 2.65
CA LEU A 117 -0.24 -12.98 3.19
C LEU A 117 1.27 -13.16 2.93
N LEU A 118 1.71 -12.95 1.68
CA LEU A 118 3.07 -13.27 1.26
C LEU A 118 4.08 -12.14 1.51
N ALA A 119 3.62 -10.89 1.53
CA ALA A 119 4.49 -9.74 1.67
C ALA A 119 4.20 -8.96 2.95
N VAL A 120 2.98 -8.44 3.11
CA VAL A 120 2.72 -7.45 4.18
C VAL A 120 2.86 -8.07 5.56
N THR A 121 2.29 -9.25 5.77
CA THR A 121 2.27 -9.94 7.06
C THR A 121 3.66 -10.30 7.57
N PRO A 122 4.50 -11.06 6.82
CA PRO A 122 5.83 -11.40 7.31
C PRO A 122 6.69 -10.16 7.52
N PHE A 123 6.62 -9.16 6.64
CA PHE A 123 7.40 -7.94 6.78
C PHE A 123 6.95 -7.07 7.97
N GLU A 124 5.64 -6.89 8.18
CA GLU A 124 5.13 -6.17 9.35
C GLU A 124 5.42 -6.92 10.65
N SER A 125 5.34 -8.24 10.66
CA SER A 125 5.66 -9.07 11.83
C SER A 125 7.14 -8.95 12.20
N ILE A 126 8.06 -9.11 11.24
CA ILE A 126 9.51 -8.93 11.48
C ILE A 126 9.80 -7.50 11.98
N LYS A 127 9.19 -6.49 11.35
CA LYS A 127 9.35 -5.09 11.76
C LYS A 127 8.87 -4.87 13.20
N THR A 128 7.72 -5.43 13.57
CA THR A 128 7.15 -5.27 14.91
C THR A 128 8.03 -5.97 15.96
N GLN A 129 8.47 -7.20 15.68
CA GLN A 129 9.38 -7.95 16.56
C GLN A 129 10.75 -7.26 16.69
N LEU A 130 11.28 -6.67 15.62
CA LEU A 130 12.52 -5.90 15.66
C LEU A 130 12.38 -4.62 16.49
N ILE A 131 11.23 -3.93 16.40
CA ILE A 131 10.94 -2.74 17.21
C ILE A 131 10.80 -3.13 18.69
N ASP A 132 10.15 -4.26 18.98
CA ASP A 132 9.97 -4.76 20.33
C ASP A 132 11.30 -5.22 20.96
N ASP A 133 12.13 -5.97 20.22
CA ASP A 133 13.47 -6.39 20.66
C ASP A 133 14.38 -5.19 20.95
N ARG A 134 14.25 -4.09 20.19
CA ARG A 134 14.99 -2.83 20.45
C ARG A 134 14.58 -2.12 21.74
N LYS A 135 13.41 -2.44 22.32
CA LYS A 135 13.00 -1.93 23.65
C LYS A 135 13.59 -2.76 24.79
N SER A 136 14.10 -3.96 24.51
CA SER A 136 14.71 -4.84 25.50
C SER A 136 16.07 -4.30 25.96
N ALA A 137 16.43 -4.59 27.21
CA ALA A 137 17.73 -4.21 27.79
C ALA A 137 18.93 -4.83 27.06
N LYS A 138 18.72 -5.94 26.33
CA LYS A 138 19.74 -6.60 25.50
C LYS A 138 19.16 -6.93 24.12
N PRO A 139 19.18 -5.99 23.16
CA PRO A 139 18.68 -6.22 21.81
C PRO A 139 19.47 -7.33 21.12
N ARG A 140 18.79 -8.37 20.63
CA ARG A 140 19.41 -9.52 19.94
C ARG A 140 19.34 -9.38 18.42
N MET A 141 18.40 -8.58 17.92
CA MET A 141 18.14 -8.41 16.48
C MET A 141 18.80 -7.13 15.94
N ARG A 142 19.91 -7.30 15.21
CA ARG A 142 20.69 -6.18 14.64
C ARG A 142 20.05 -5.54 13.39
N GLY A 143 19.15 -6.23 12.70
CA GLY A 143 18.51 -5.74 11.48
C GLY A 143 17.52 -6.75 10.92
N PHE A 144 16.91 -6.43 9.77
CA PHE A 144 15.86 -7.25 9.17
C PHE A 144 16.34 -8.69 8.88
N LEU A 145 17.45 -8.88 8.17
CA LEU A 145 17.97 -10.21 7.82
C LEU A 145 18.37 -11.04 9.05
N HIS A 146 19.03 -10.41 10.02
CA HIS A 146 19.45 -11.08 11.26
C HIS A 146 18.24 -11.43 12.14
N GLY A 147 17.25 -10.52 12.22
CA GLY A 147 15.99 -10.75 12.91
C GLY A 147 15.20 -11.90 12.28
N SER A 148 15.05 -11.91 10.95
CA SER A 148 14.40 -13.01 10.22
C SER A 148 15.04 -14.36 10.51
N LYS A 149 16.38 -14.43 10.54
CA LYS A 149 17.09 -15.68 10.87
C LYS A 149 16.77 -16.14 12.29
N ILE A 150 16.83 -15.24 13.28
CA ILE A 150 16.51 -15.56 14.69
C ILE A 150 15.06 -16.01 14.82
N ILE A 151 14.10 -15.30 14.21
CA ILE A 151 12.68 -15.63 14.25
C ILE A 151 12.44 -17.02 13.66
N PHE A 152 13.05 -17.33 12.52
CA PHE A 152 12.93 -18.64 11.89
C PHE A 152 13.52 -19.75 12.76
N GLN A 153 14.67 -19.52 13.39
CA GLN A 153 15.32 -20.52 14.25
C GLN A 153 14.55 -20.77 15.56
N GLU A 154 13.95 -19.74 16.16
CA GLU A 154 13.27 -19.85 17.47
C GLU A 154 11.78 -20.20 17.35
N ARG A 155 11.07 -19.65 16.36
CA ARG A 155 9.61 -19.74 16.23
C ARG A 155 9.14 -20.37 14.92
N GLY A 156 10.08 -20.73 14.04
CA GLY A 156 9.77 -21.29 12.71
C GLY A 156 8.94 -20.33 11.85
N VAL A 157 8.24 -20.90 10.87
CA VAL A 157 7.37 -20.14 9.94
C VAL A 157 6.24 -19.43 10.69
N ARG A 158 5.72 -20.02 11.78
CA ARG A 158 4.64 -19.42 12.59
C ARG A 158 5.05 -18.08 13.21
N GLY A 159 6.34 -17.90 13.51
CA GLY A 159 6.87 -16.63 14.02
C GLY A 159 6.61 -15.44 13.08
N PHE A 160 6.57 -15.67 11.77
CA PHE A 160 6.32 -14.62 10.77
C PHE A 160 4.84 -14.24 10.65
N PHE A 161 3.93 -15.08 11.12
CA PHE A 161 2.48 -14.84 11.05
C PHE A 161 1.88 -14.41 12.40
N GLN A 162 2.70 -14.20 13.42
CA GLN A 162 2.25 -13.68 14.70
C GLN A 162 1.73 -12.24 14.52
N GLY A 163 0.44 -12.04 14.80
CA GLY A 163 -0.24 -10.76 14.52
C GLY A 163 -0.87 -10.66 13.12
N PHE A 164 -0.95 -11.75 12.35
CA PHE A 164 -1.64 -11.78 11.05
C PHE A 164 -3.07 -11.28 11.14
N VAL A 165 -3.91 -11.89 11.99
CA VAL A 165 -5.33 -11.55 12.13
C VAL A 165 -5.55 -10.05 12.39
N PRO A 166 -4.93 -9.41 13.42
CA PRO A 166 -5.14 -7.98 13.65
C PRO A 166 -4.56 -7.12 12.52
N THR A 167 -3.45 -7.52 11.89
CA THR A 167 -2.85 -6.78 10.78
C THR A 167 -3.73 -6.80 9.53
N THR A 168 -4.23 -7.98 9.15
CA THR A 168 -5.11 -8.18 8.01
C THR A 168 -6.48 -7.54 8.25
N ALA A 169 -7.06 -7.68 9.44
CA ALA A 169 -8.32 -7.02 9.80
C ALA A 169 -8.23 -5.49 9.64
N ARG A 170 -7.12 -4.88 10.11
CA ARG A 170 -6.85 -3.46 9.92
C ARG A 170 -6.70 -3.10 8.43
N GLN A 171 -5.94 -3.89 7.67
CA GLN A 171 -5.75 -3.62 6.25
C GLN A 171 -7.05 -3.76 5.45
N ALA A 172 -7.90 -4.71 5.82
CA ALA A 172 -9.24 -4.88 5.29
C ALA A 172 -10.13 -3.67 5.62
N ALA A 173 -10.13 -3.21 6.88
CA ALA A 173 -10.87 -2.02 7.29
C ALA A 173 -10.42 -0.77 6.51
N ASN A 174 -9.12 -0.53 6.39
CA ASN A 174 -8.57 0.59 5.61
C ASN A 174 -9.01 0.51 4.12
N SER A 175 -8.98 -0.69 3.55
CA SER A 175 -9.39 -0.90 2.15
C SER A 175 -10.89 -0.71 1.97
N ALA A 176 -11.71 -1.17 2.91
CA ALA A 176 -13.16 -1.05 2.90
C ALA A 176 -13.59 0.42 2.98
N VAL A 177 -13.04 1.18 3.94
CA VAL A 177 -13.34 2.61 4.08
C VAL A 177 -12.92 3.39 2.85
N ARG A 178 -11.71 3.13 2.33
CA ARG A 178 -11.21 3.80 1.12
C ARG A 178 -12.09 3.51 -0.10
N PHE A 179 -12.44 2.25 -0.30
CA PHE A 179 -13.26 1.84 -1.43
C PHE A 179 -14.67 2.41 -1.31
N SER A 180 -15.32 2.26 -0.15
CA SER A 180 -16.66 2.78 0.12
C SER A 180 -16.72 4.29 -0.08
N SER A 181 -15.81 5.05 0.53
CA SER A 181 -15.76 6.50 0.41
C SER A 181 -15.56 6.93 -1.04
N TYR A 182 -14.62 6.30 -1.75
CA TYR A 182 -14.38 6.58 -3.16
C TYR A 182 -15.60 6.26 -4.03
N THR A 183 -16.25 5.10 -3.85
CA THR A 183 -17.42 4.71 -4.63
C THR A 183 -18.61 5.62 -4.38
N THR A 184 -18.87 5.98 -3.13
CA THR A 184 -19.98 6.88 -2.77
C THR A 184 -19.75 8.27 -3.36
N LEU A 185 -18.55 8.85 -3.16
CA LEU A 185 -18.22 10.16 -3.73
C LEU A 185 -18.27 10.14 -5.26
N ARG A 186 -17.82 9.05 -5.88
CA ARG A 186 -17.88 8.88 -7.34
C ARG A 186 -19.31 8.77 -7.85
N GLN A 187 -20.18 8.02 -7.17
CA GLN A 187 -21.60 7.90 -7.53
C GLN A 187 -22.32 9.23 -7.42
N ILE A 188 -22.07 9.99 -6.34
CA ILE A 188 -22.60 11.33 -6.15
C ILE A 188 -22.15 12.23 -7.31
N ALA A 189 -20.84 12.27 -7.59
CA ALA A 189 -20.30 13.10 -8.65
C ALA A 189 -20.80 12.70 -10.05
N GLN A 190 -21.02 11.42 -10.31
CA GLN A 190 -21.62 10.93 -11.56
C GLN A 190 -23.09 11.35 -11.71
N GLY A 191 -23.83 11.52 -10.61
CA GLY A 191 -25.21 12.01 -10.64
C GLY A 191 -25.35 13.46 -11.11
N TYR A 192 -24.26 14.25 -11.07
CA TYR A 192 -24.24 15.64 -11.55
C TYR A 192 -23.74 15.78 -13.00
N VAL A 193 -23.39 14.67 -13.67
CA VAL A 193 -22.84 14.65 -15.03
C VAL A 193 -23.86 13.99 -15.97
N ALA A 194 -23.90 14.44 -17.24
CA ALA A 194 -24.83 13.87 -18.22
C ALA A 194 -24.64 12.35 -18.38
N PRO A 195 -25.72 11.57 -18.57
CA PRO A 195 -25.63 10.13 -18.76
C PRO A 195 -24.70 9.77 -19.93
N GLY A 196 -23.57 9.13 -19.65
CA GLY A 196 -22.57 8.70 -20.65
C GLY A 196 -21.28 9.52 -20.69
N GLU A 197 -21.23 10.68 -20.03
CA GLU A 197 -19.97 11.42 -19.87
C GLU A 197 -19.11 10.79 -18.77
N LYS A 198 -17.80 10.66 -19.04
CA LYS A 198 -16.85 10.20 -18.04
C LYS A 198 -16.47 11.39 -17.15
N LEU A 199 -16.43 11.16 -15.84
CA LEU A 199 -15.83 12.11 -14.89
C LEU A 199 -14.45 12.54 -15.40
N GLY A 200 -14.25 13.86 -15.51
CA GLY A 200 -12.96 14.43 -15.87
C GLY A 200 -11.82 13.96 -14.95
N THR A 201 -10.59 14.03 -15.46
CA THR A 201 -9.40 13.64 -14.69
C THR A 201 -9.27 14.44 -13.39
N ALA A 202 -9.56 15.75 -13.42
CA ALA A 202 -9.50 16.63 -12.27
C ALA A 202 -10.55 16.27 -11.19
N SER A 203 -11.79 15.97 -11.57
CA SER A 203 -12.82 15.58 -10.62
C SER A 203 -12.54 14.19 -10.03
N THR A 204 -12.07 13.25 -10.84
CA THR A 204 -11.64 11.92 -10.37
C THR A 204 -10.48 12.04 -9.37
N PHE A 205 -9.53 12.94 -9.63
CA PHE A 205 -8.43 13.23 -8.71
C PHE A 205 -8.92 13.84 -7.39
N ALA A 206 -9.82 14.84 -7.44
CA ALA A 206 -10.39 15.47 -6.26
C ALA A 206 -11.18 14.46 -5.39
N ILE A 207 -12.00 13.61 -6.02
CA ILE A 207 -12.72 12.53 -5.34
C ILE A 207 -11.74 11.57 -4.65
N GLY A 208 -10.66 11.20 -5.35
CA GLY A 208 -9.58 10.38 -4.79
C GLY A 208 -8.93 11.02 -3.57
N GLY A 209 -8.65 12.33 -3.63
CA GLY A 209 -8.09 13.11 -2.52
C GLY A 209 -9.01 13.16 -1.30
N VAL A 210 -10.29 13.49 -1.49
CA VAL A 210 -11.28 13.55 -0.40
C VAL A 210 -11.51 12.16 0.21
N ALA A 211 -11.64 11.11 -0.61
CA ALA A 211 -11.72 9.73 -0.13
C ALA A 211 -10.48 9.34 0.70
N GLY A 212 -9.30 9.81 0.29
CA GLY A 212 -8.05 9.65 1.04
C GLY A 212 -8.11 10.30 2.42
N LEU A 213 -8.57 11.55 2.52
CA LEU A 213 -8.74 12.26 3.79
C LEU A 213 -9.71 11.54 4.73
N ILE A 214 -10.88 11.15 4.21
CA ILE A 214 -11.88 10.40 4.98
C ILE A 214 -11.27 9.10 5.51
N THR A 215 -10.54 8.37 4.67
CA THR A 215 -9.85 7.14 5.08
C THR A 215 -8.91 7.41 6.25
N VAL A 216 -8.04 8.42 6.14
CA VAL A 216 -7.09 8.75 7.21
C VAL A 216 -7.83 9.10 8.51
N TYR A 217 -8.85 9.96 8.46
CA TYR A 217 -9.59 10.36 9.67
C TYR A 217 -10.26 9.17 10.37
N VAL A 218 -10.87 8.26 9.60
CA VAL A 218 -11.56 7.09 10.15
C VAL A 218 -10.57 6.06 10.70
N THR A 219 -9.39 5.91 10.07
CA THR A 219 -8.42 4.87 10.45
C THR A 219 -7.38 5.34 11.47
N GLN A 220 -7.22 6.66 11.63
CA GLN A 220 -6.25 7.26 12.57
C GLN A 220 -6.39 6.73 14.00
N PRO A 221 -7.60 6.57 14.60
CA PRO A 221 -7.74 6.04 15.95
C PRO A 221 -7.16 4.61 16.06
N LEU A 222 -7.44 3.76 15.07
CA LEU A 222 -6.91 2.39 15.01
C LEU A 222 -5.38 2.38 14.91
N ASP A 223 -4.81 3.30 14.13
CA ASP A 223 -3.36 3.43 14.00
C ASP A 223 -2.70 3.95 15.30
N THR A 224 -3.38 4.80 16.08
CA THR A 224 -2.83 5.29 17.37
C THR A 224 -2.80 4.22 18.46
N VAL A 225 -3.78 3.31 18.50
CA VAL A 225 -3.82 2.20 19.49
C VAL A 225 -2.62 1.27 19.34
N LYS A 226 -2.13 1.04 18.11
CA LYS A 226 -0.94 0.21 17.84
C LYS A 226 0.38 0.84 18.34
N THR A 227 0.40 2.16 18.55
CA THR A 227 1.63 2.88 18.93
C THR A 227 1.83 3.04 20.43
N ARG A 228 0.80 2.74 21.24
CA ARG A 228 0.90 2.62 22.69
C ARG A 228 1.28 1.19 23.05
#